data_AF-A0A950UJX9-F1
#
_entry.id   AF-A0A950UJX9-F1
#
_cell.length_a   1.000
_cell.length_b   1.000
_cell.length_c   1.000
_cell.angle_alpha   90.00
_cell.angle_beta   90.00
_cell.angle_gamma   90.00
#
_symmetry.space_group_name_H-M   'P 1'
#
loop_
_entity.id
_entity.type
_entity.pdbx_description
1 polymer ?
#
loop_
_entity_poly.entity_id
_entity_poly.type
_entity_poly.pdbx_seq_one_letter_code
_entity_poly.pdbx_strand_id
1 'polypeptide(L)'
;MTEFPQSFRVTLNDVDEERPLNSEMVVTALERREEADYFGGRRVGLYAAFKMALRAGGQPTSFGLSRLEGEPHWVIDDKFGANGFPHFCHGFGSRVTIPRTVREEIAEVLDNLARSSGLAAEIGADIPLILA
;
A
#
# COMPACT_ATOMS: atom_id res chain seq x y z
N MET A 1 -10.93 16.77 -3.72
CA MET A 1 -9.51 16.39 -3.54
C MET A 1 -9.35 15.90 -2.11
N THR A 2 -8.80 14.70 -1.95
CA THR A 2 -8.58 14.08 -0.64
C THR A 2 -7.33 14.71 0.01
N GLU A 3 -7.46 15.23 1.22
CA GLU A 3 -6.33 15.82 1.96
C GLU A 3 -5.57 14.75 2.75
N PHE A 4 -4.24 14.84 2.76
CA PHE A 4 -3.32 13.96 3.50
C PHE A 4 -2.44 14.77 4.46
N PRO A 5 -2.03 14.19 5.61
CA PRO A 5 -2.17 12.78 6.00
C PRO A 5 -3.55 12.41 6.57
N GLN A 6 -3.90 11.11 6.52
CA GLN A 6 -5.11 10.55 7.15
C GLN A 6 -4.76 9.37 8.07
N SER A 7 -5.35 9.34 9.25
CA SER A 7 -5.15 8.27 10.23
C SER A 7 -6.31 7.27 10.22
N PHE A 8 -5.96 5.99 10.20
CA PHE A 8 -6.88 4.86 10.27
C PHE A 8 -6.49 3.93 11.42
N ARG A 9 -7.47 3.36 12.11
CA ARG A 9 -7.23 2.25 13.04
C ARG A 9 -7.36 0.95 12.28
N VAL A 10 -6.33 0.13 12.36
CA VAL A 10 -6.28 -1.19 11.71
C VAL A 10 -6.03 -2.24 12.76
N THR A 11 -6.89 -3.25 12.80
CA THR A 11 -6.68 -4.45 13.63
C THR A 11 -6.01 -5.49 12.74
N LEU A 12 -4.73 -5.74 12.99
CA LEU A 12 -3.99 -6.79 12.30
C LEU A 12 -4.23 -8.11 13.02
N ASN A 13 -4.89 -9.05 12.36
CA ASN A 13 -4.98 -10.41 12.86
C ASN A 13 -3.67 -11.10 12.49
N ASP A 14 -2.99 -11.68 13.47
CA ASP A 14 -1.87 -12.56 13.20
C ASP A 14 -2.34 -14.01 13.23
N VAL A 15 -1.81 -14.83 12.34
CA VAL A 15 -2.08 -16.28 12.37
C VAL A 15 -1.22 -16.94 13.45
N ASP A 16 -0.11 -16.30 13.84
CA ASP A 16 0.87 -16.83 14.79
C ASP A 16 0.86 -16.17 16.19
N GLU A 17 0.23 -15.01 16.36
CA GLU A 17 0.11 -14.33 17.66
C GLU A 17 -1.27 -14.60 18.29
N GLU A 18 -1.30 -14.95 19.58
CA GLU A 18 -2.54 -15.26 20.32
C GLU A 18 -3.54 -14.08 20.42
N ARG A 19 -3.16 -12.87 19.98
CA ARG A 19 -3.98 -11.65 20.11
C ARG A 19 -3.86 -10.70 18.91
N PRO A 20 -4.98 -10.14 18.43
CA PRO A 20 -4.96 -9.12 17.38
C PRO A 20 -4.18 -7.87 17.80
N LEU A 21 -3.41 -7.30 16.86
CA LEU A 21 -2.66 -6.07 17.07
C LEU A 21 -3.45 -4.87 16.53
N ASN A 22 -3.87 -3.98 17.43
CA ASN A 22 -4.45 -2.69 17.04
C ASN A 22 -3.33 -1.69 16.76
N SER A 23 -3.21 -1.26 15.50
CA SER A 23 -2.20 -0.30 15.05
C SER A 23 -2.84 0.92 14.41
N GLU A 24 -2.24 2.08 14.63
CA GLU A 24 -2.55 3.28 13.85
C GLU A 24 -1.75 3.23 12.54
N MET A 25 -2.48 3.40 11.44
CA MET A 25 -1.94 3.56 10.09
C MET A 25 -2.14 5.00 9.65
N VAL A 26 -1.07 5.69 9.31
CA VAL A 26 -1.10 7.06 8.81
C VAL A 26 -0.78 7.05 7.32
N VAL A 27 -1.80 7.19 6.48
CA VAL A 27 -1.66 7.31 5.03
C VAL A 27 -1.20 8.73 4.70
N THR A 28 -0.04 8.85 4.05
CA THR A 28 0.59 10.12 3.70
C THR A 28 0.43 10.47 2.22
N ALA A 29 0.14 9.49 1.37
CA ALA A 29 -0.18 9.72 -0.03
C ALA A 29 -1.08 8.59 -0.56
N LEU A 30 -2.03 8.95 -1.41
CA LEU A 30 -2.73 8.04 -2.31
C LEU A 30 -3.06 8.81 -3.59
N GLU A 31 -2.48 8.40 -4.71
CA GLU A 31 -2.59 9.12 -5.97
C GLU A 31 -2.53 8.18 -7.17
N ARG A 32 -3.11 8.63 -8.29
CA ARG A 32 -2.83 8.01 -9.59
C ARG A 32 -1.39 8.34 -9.97
N ARG A 33 -0.63 7.33 -10.37
CA ARG A 33 0.75 7.48 -10.80
C ARG A 33 0.96 6.77 -12.13
N GLU A 34 1.81 7.37 -12.96
CA GLU A 34 2.20 6.85 -14.25
C GLU A 34 3.70 7.04 -14.45
N GLU A 35 4.42 5.96 -14.76
CA GLU A 35 5.86 5.98 -15.00
C GLU A 35 6.22 5.19 -16.27
N ALA A 36 7.38 5.52 -16.85
CA ALA A 36 7.90 4.75 -17.98
C ALA A 36 8.34 3.35 -17.51
N ASP A 37 8.01 2.33 -18.30
CA ASP A 37 8.51 0.99 -18.08
C ASP A 37 9.89 0.78 -18.74
N TYR A 38 10.65 -0.20 -18.27
CA TYR A 38 12.00 -0.51 -18.76
C TYR A 38 12.03 -0.90 -20.24
N PHE A 39 10.92 -1.45 -20.77
CA PHE A 39 10.81 -1.90 -22.16
C PHE A 39 10.06 -0.91 -23.07
N GLY A 40 9.95 0.36 -22.66
CA GLY A 40 9.30 1.40 -23.47
C GLY A 40 7.77 1.43 -23.34
N GLY A 41 7.19 0.62 -22.44
CA GLY A 41 5.79 0.71 -22.03
C GLY A 41 5.53 1.84 -21.01
N ARG A 42 4.30 1.94 -20.54
CA ARG A 42 3.92 2.79 -19.40
C ARG A 42 3.30 1.91 -18.33
N ARG A 43 3.70 2.14 -17.07
CA ARG A 43 3.04 1.55 -15.91
C ARG A 43 2.08 2.60 -15.38
N VAL A 44 0.80 2.25 -15.34
CA VAL A 44 -0.26 3.13 -14.85
C VAL A 44 -0.94 2.42 -13.69
N GLY A 45 -1.21 3.16 -12.61
CA GLY A 45 -1.87 2.59 -11.45
C GLY A 45 -2.04 3.60 -10.33
N LEU A 46 -2.18 3.07 -9.12
CA LEU A 46 -2.20 3.85 -7.90
C LEU A 46 -0.90 3.68 -7.13
N TYR A 47 -0.41 4.78 -6.57
CA TYR A 47 0.66 4.81 -5.58
C TYR A 47 0.07 5.13 -4.21
N ALA A 48 0.48 4.40 -3.18
CA ALA A 48 0.12 4.66 -1.79
C ALA A 48 1.38 4.71 -0.93
N ALA A 49 1.41 5.64 0.03
CA ALA A 49 2.44 5.71 1.05
C ALA A 49 1.81 5.82 2.43
N PHE A 50 2.32 5.06 3.40
CA PHE A 50 1.84 5.13 4.77
C PHE A 50 2.92 4.78 5.80
N LYS A 51 2.63 5.10 7.06
CA LYS A 51 3.42 4.70 8.23
C LYS A 51 2.56 3.93 9.22
N MET A 52 3.10 2.84 9.78
CA MET A 52 2.42 2.11 10.86
C MET A 52 3.40 1.31 11.72
N ALA A 53 3.05 1.08 12.98
CA ALA A 53 3.73 0.09 13.81
C ALA A 53 3.23 -1.31 13.44
N LEU A 54 4.14 -2.29 13.39
CA LEU A 54 3.80 -3.70 13.10
C LEU A 54 3.84 -4.59 14.35
N ARG A 55 4.06 -3.99 15.53
CA ARG A 55 4.11 -4.67 16.83
C ARG A 55 3.71 -3.70 17.92
N ALA A 56 3.17 -4.22 19.02
CA ALA A 56 2.82 -3.41 20.18
C ALA A 56 4.06 -2.67 20.72
N GLY A 57 3.97 -1.36 20.89
CA GLY A 57 5.09 -0.50 21.30
C GLY A 57 6.22 -0.36 20.26
N GLY A 58 6.01 -0.86 19.04
CA GLY A 58 6.95 -0.70 17.93
C GLY A 58 6.97 0.74 17.41
N GLN A 59 8.12 1.15 16.87
CA GLN A 59 8.22 2.40 16.14
C GLN A 59 7.60 2.26 14.73
N PRO A 60 6.99 3.33 14.17
CA PRO A 60 6.38 3.27 12.85
C PRO A 60 7.39 2.94 11.74
N THR A 61 7.04 1.96 10.92
CA THR A 61 7.72 1.61 9.67
C THR A 61 7.04 2.33 8.52
N SER A 62 7.81 2.83 7.55
CA SER A 62 7.26 3.47 6.35
C SER A 62 7.15 2.45 5.21
N PHE A 63 6.07 2.58 4.43
CA PHE A 63 5.79 1.73 3.29
C PHE A 63 5.40 2.58 2.08
N GLY A 64 5.93 2.22 0.92
CA GLY A 64 5.48 2.66 -0.40
C GLY A 64 4.96 1.47 -1.19
N LEU A 65 3.80 1.63 -1.81
CA LEU A 65 3.10 0.57 -2.53
C LEU A 65 2.59 1.06 -3.86
N SER A 66 2.45 0.12 -4.78
CA SER A 66 1.73 0.30 -6.03
C SER A 66 0.71 -0.79 -6.24
N ARG A 67 -0.36 -0.43 -6.93
CA ARG A 67 -1.26 -1.38 -7.58
C ARG A 67 -1.46 -0.89 -9.01
N LEU A 68 -0.93 -1.63 -9.97
CA LEU A 68 -1.04 -1.28 -11.38
C LEU A 68 -2.42 -1.66 -11.92
N GLU A 69 -2.85 -0.99 -12.99
CA GLU A 69 -4.10 -1.33 -13.68
C GLU A 69 -4.10 -2.82 -14.07
N GLY A 70 -5.20 -3.51 -13.74
CA GLY A 70 -5.32 -4.95 -13.91
C GLY A 70 -4.74 -5.81 -12.77
N GLU A 71 -4.01 -5.24 -11.80
CA GLU A 71 -3.47 -6.01 -10.67
C GLU A 71 -4.52 -6.22 -9.56
N PRO A 72 -4.62 -7.44 -8.99
CA PRO A 72 -5.57 -7.74 -7.91
C PRO A 72 -5.05 -7.39 -6.50
N HIS A 73 -3.80 -6.98 -6.36
CA HIS A 73 -3.19 -6.74 -5.04
C HIS A 73 -2.28 -5.52 -5.02
N TRP A 74 -2.21 -4.89 -3.85
CA TRP A 74 -1.17 -3.91 -3.55
C TRP A 74 0.18 -4.62 -3.37
N VAL A 75 1.16 -4.19 -4.14
CA VAL A 75 2.54 -4.66 -4.06
C VAL A 75 3.37 -3.61 -3.34
N ILE A 76 4.20 -4.07 -2.40
CA ILE A 76 5.11 -3.19 -1.66
C ILE A 76 6.32 -2.92 -2.55
N ASP A 77 6.46 -1.66 -2.97
CA ASP A 77 7.59 -1.17 -3.75
C ASP A 77 8.78 -0.86 -2.84
N ASP A 78 8.52 -0.32 -1.65
CA ASP A 78 9.55 0.03 -0.67
C ASP A 78 9.09 -0.10 0.79
N LYS A 79 10.04 -0.38 1.67
CA LYS A 79 9.84 -0.48 3.11
C LYS A 79 11.07 0.04 3.84
N PHE A 80 10.86 1.02 4.72
CA PHE A 80 11.90 1.62 5.53
C PHE A 80 11.59 1.42 7.02
N GLY A 81 12.58 0.92 7.75
CA GLY A 81 12.52 0.83 9.20
C GLY A 81 12.37 2.21 9.86
N ALA A 82 12.07 2.23 11.16
CA ALA A 82 11.83 3.47 11.90
C ALA A 82 12.99 4.47 11.90
N ASN A 83 14.22 3.98 11.70
CA ASN A 83 15.43 4.80 11.57
C ASN A 83 15.69 5.27 10.12
N GLY A 84 14.77 5.02 9.20
CA GLY A 84 14.94 5.29 7.76
C GLY A 84 15.84 4.28 7.06
N PHE A 85 16.24 3.18 7.71
CA PHE A 85 17.05 2.16 7.05
C PHE A 85 16.19 1.35 6.06
N PRO A 86 16.60 1.20 4.79
CA PRO A 86 15.84 0.46 3.81
C PRO A 86 15.87 -1.03 4.13
N HIS A 87 14.70 -1.65 4.18
CA HIS A 87 14.58 -3.12 4.15
C HIS A 87 14.54 -3.60 2.69
N PHE A 88 13.83 -2.88 1.83
CA PHE A 88 13.81 -3.04 0.38
C PHE A 88 13.29 -1.76 -0.29
N CYS A 89 13.73 -1.51 -1.53
CA CYS A 89 13.33 -0.34 -2.32
C CYS A 89 13.50 -0.63 -3.81
N HIS A 90 12.39 -0.84 -4.52
CA HIS A 90 12.36 -1.22 -5.93
C HIS A 90 11.76 -0.13 -6.84
N GLY A 91 11.06 0.85 -6.25
CA GLY A 91 10.36 1.90 -6.99
C GLY A 91 9.01 1.45 -7.56
N PHE A 92 8.24 2.40 -8.07
CA PHE A 92 6.84 2.23 -8.46
C PHE A 92 6.65 1.12 -9.51
N GLY A 93 5.78 0.16 -9.20
CA GLY A 93 5.37 -0.87 -10.16
C GLY A 93 6.49 -1.86 -10.51
N SER A 94 7.58 -1.90 -9.74
CA SER A 94 8.69 -2.82 -10.00
C SER A 94 8.29 -4.24 -9.59
N ARG A 95 8.41 -5.19 -10.53
CA ARG A 95 8.07 -6.63 -10.33
C ARG A 95 9.28 -7.55 -10.56
N VAL A 96 10.47 -7.03 -10.30
CA VAL A 96 11.76 -7.69 -10.63
C VAL A 96 12.16 -8.80 -9.66
N THR A 97 11.50 -8.90 -8.51
CA THR A 97 11.68 -9.93 -7.48
C THR A 97 10.33 -10.55 -7.12
N ILE A 98 10.32 -11.59 -6.26
CA ILE A 98 9.08 -12.16 -5.72
C ILE A 98 8.24 -11.03 -5.10
N PRO A 99 7.05 -10.71 -5.64
CA PRO A 99 6.23 -9.62 -5.16
C PRO A 99 5.86 -9.82 -3.69
N ARG A 100 5.95 -8.75 -2.91
CA ARG A 100 5.49 -8.74 -1.51
C ARG A 100 4.22 -7.92 -1.45
N THR A 101 3.21 -8.42 -0.75
CA THR A 101 1.94 -7.73 -0.56
C THR A 101 1.78 -7.32 0.90
N VAL A 102 0.79 -6.47 1.17
CA VAL A 102 0.35 -6.16 2.53
C VAL A 102 -0.72 -7.15 3.00
N ARG A 103 -0.96 -7.15 4.32
CA ARG A 103 -2.10 -7.86 4.91
C ARG A 103 -3.42 -7.30 4.38
N GLU A 104 -4.44 -8.15 4.35
CA GLU A 104 -5.75 -7.82 3.80
C GLU A 104 -6.39 -6.61 4.49
N GLU A 105 -6.23 -6.48 5.80
CA GLU A 105 -6.82 -5.36 6.56
C GLU A 105 -6.19 -4.00 6.18
N ILE A 106 -4.93 -4.00 5.74
CA ILE A 106 -4.26 -2.80 5.22
C ILE A 106 -4.74 -2.52 3.79
N ALA A 107 -4.84 -3.57 2.97
CA ALA A 107 -5.33 -3.46 1.59
C ALA A 107 -6.76 -2.90 1.55
N GLU A 108 -7.64 -3.37 2.44
CA GLU A 108 -9.03 -2.91 2.54
C GLU A 108 -9.11 -1.41 2.83
N VAL A 109 -8.27 -0.89 3.74
CA VAL A 109 -8.21 0.56 4.03
C VAL A 109 -7.83 1.34 2.78
N LEU A 110 -6.80 0.90 2.05
CA LEU A 110 -6.35 1.56 0.82
C LEU A 110 -7.40 1.47 -0.30
N ASP A 111 -8.08 0.33 -0.44
CA ASP A 111 -9.12 0.10 -1.44
C ASP A 111 -10.35 0.98 -1.18
N ASN A 112 -10.77 1.10 0.08
CA ASN A 112 -11.85 2.01 0.49
C ASN A 112 -11.47 3.48 0.25
N LEU A 113 -10.23 3.85 0.56
CA LEU A 113 -9.74 5.20 0.35
C LEU A 113 -9.62 5.54 -1.14
N ALA A 114 -9.18 4.61 -1.99
CA ALA A 114 -9.09 4.79 -3.43
C ALA A 114 -10.48 4.99 -4.06
N ARG A 115 -11.46 4.19 -3.67
CA ARG A 115 -12.86 4.34 -4.13
C ARG A 115 -13.47 5.66 -3.68
N SER A 116 -13.39 5.96 -2.39
CA SER A 116 -13.97 7.21 -1.85
C SER A 116 -13.30 8.48 -2.38
N SER A 117 -12.03 8.39 -2.78
CA SER A 117 -11.29 9.48 -3.42
C SER A 117 -11.54 9.60 -4.93
N GLY A 118 -12.33 8.71 -5.52
CA GLY A 118 -12.60 8.68 -6.96
C GLY A 118 -11.37 8.35 -7.81
N LEU A 119 -10.42 7.57 -7.27
CA LEU A 119 -9.22 7.13 -7.99
C LEU A 119 -9.40 5.78 -8.68
N ALA A 120 -10.33 4.95 -8.19
CA ALA A 120 -10.64 3.64 -8.73
C ALA A 120 -12.15 3.51 -8.99
N ALA A 121 -12.49 3.02 -10.19
CA ALA A 121 -13.83 2.57 -10.53
C ALA A 121 -14.11 1.18 -9.92
N GLU A 122 -13.14 0.28 -9.98
CA GLU A 122 -13.19 -1.05 -9.35
C GLU A 122 -11.86 -1.36 -8.65
N ILE A 123 -11.94 -1.81 -7.40
CA ILE A 123 -10.79 -2.24 -6.58
C ILE A 123 -11.32 -2.98 -5.35
N GLY A 124 -10.62 -4.03 -4.91
CA GLY A 124 -10.97 -4.82 -3.74
C GLY A 124 -10.10 -6.07 -3.60
N ALA A 125 -10.42 -6.93 -2.62
CA ALA A 125 -9.77 -8.23 -2.46
C ALA A 125 -9.97 -9.08 -3.73
N ASP A 126 -8.86 -9.52 -4.34
CA ASP A 126 -8.84 -10.32 -5.58
C ASP A 126 -9.53 -9.69 -6.80
N ILE A 127 -9.91 -8.41 -6.73
CA ILE A 127 -10.56 -7.68 -7.83
C ILE A 127 -9.49 -6.88 -8.58
N PRO A 128 -9.30 -7.06 -9.90
CA PRO A 128 -8.37 -6.24 -10.66
C PRO A 128 -8.65 -4.74 -10.52
N LEU A 129 -7.60 -3.93 -10.40
CA LEU A 129 -7.76 -2.47 -10.39
C LEU A 129 -8.26 -1.97 -11.75
N ILE A 130 -9.38 -1.25 -11.72
CA ILE A 130 -9.86 -0.40 -12.81
C ILE A 130 -9.86 1.05 -12.33
N LEU A 131 -9.10 1.91 -13.02
CA LEU A 131 -9.00 3.33 -12.70
C LEU A 131 -10.28 4.09 -13.06
N ALA A 132 -10.57 5.16 -12.32
CA ALA A 132 -11.69 6.08 -12.60
C ALA A 132 -11.34 7.15 -13.65
#